data_AF-A0AAU4BKU9-F1
#
_entry.id   AF-A0AAU4BKU9-F1
#
_cell.length_a   1.000
_cell.length_b   1.000
_cell.length_c   1.000
_cell.angle_alpha   90.00
_cell.angle_beta   90.00
_cell.angle_gamma   90.00
#
_symmetry.space_group_name_H-M   'P 1'
#
loop_
_entity.id
_entity.type
_entity.pdbx_description
1 polymer ?
#
loop_
_entity_poly.entity_id
_entity_poly.type
_entity_poly.pdbx_seq_one_letter_code
_entity_poly.pdbx_strand_id
1 'polypeptide(L)'
;MTEFPLPPDDDGQPLRAIVLDPDEITVGNAYARLLPIIDRLINEPFDRAVHAAMLSYLGSEAEAAADAFERLVTRGETTLAGRAMEIEAGLDRMAAP
;
A
#
# COMPACT_ATOMS: atom_id res chain seq x y z
N MET A 1 -17.28 -3.56 -20.34
CA MET A 1 -16.69 -2.77 -19.23
C MET A 1 -17.76 -1.80 -18.79
N THR A 2 -18.33 -1.99 -17.61
CA THR A 2 -19.40 -1.14 -17.08
C THR A 2 -18.78 -0.29 -15.99
N GLU A 3 -18.60 1.01 -16.23
CA GLU A 3 -18.15 1.96 -15.22
C GLU A 3 -19.28 2.21 -14.23
N PHE A 4 -19.09 1.82 -12.98
CA PHE A 4 -19.94 2.27 -11.88
C PHE A 4 -19.40 3.62 -11.40
N PRO A 5 -20.18 4.72 -11.51
CA PRO A 5 -19.74 6.01 -11.00
C PRO A 5 -19.66 5.93 -9.47
N LEU A 6 -18.46 6.20 -8.94
CA LEU A 6 -18.27 6.31 -7.50
C LEU A 6 -18.96 7.60 -6.99
N PRO A 7 -19.56 7.60 -5.79
CA PRO A 7 -20.13 8.81 -5.17
C PRO A 7 -19.04 9.89 -5.03
N PRO A 8 -19.36 11.18 -4.89
CA PRO A 8 -18.34 12.17 -4.59
C PRO A 8 -17.75 11.99 -3.18
N ASP A 9 -16.55 12.53 -2.93
CA ASP A 9 -15.97 12.62 -1.58
C ASP A 9 -16.70 13.67 -0.72
N ASP A 10 -16.27 13.81 0.54
CA ASP A 10 -16.88 14.73 1.51
C ASP A 10 -16.86 16.20 1.05
N ASP A 11 -15.99 16.55 0.09
CA ASP A 11 -15.86 17.88 -0.51
C ASP A 11 -16.65 18.04 -1.83
N GLY A 12 -17.47 17.05 -2.20
CA GLY A 12 -18.29 17.08 -3.41
C GLY A 12 -17.49 16.89 -4.70
N GLN A 13 -16.22 16.48 -4.62
CA GLN A 13 -15.42 16.16 -5.79
C GLN A 13 -15.76 14.74 -6.27
N PRO A 14 -15.80 14.49 -7.59
CA PRO A 14 -15.99 13.12 -8.07
C PRO A 14 -14.89 12.24 -7.49
N LEU A 15 -15.26 11.14 -6.80
CA LEU A 15 -14.28 10.14 -6.38
C LEU A 15 -13.57 9.69 -7.66
N ARG A 16 -12.31 10.11 -7.79
CA ARG A 16 -11.45 9.59 -8.84
C ARG A 16 -11.40 8.09 -8.60
N ALA A 17 -11.61 7.30 -9.67
CA ALA A 17 -11.32 5.88 -9.60
C ALA A 17 -9.93 5.73 -8.98
N ILE A 18 -9.86 5.09 -7.81
CA ILE A 18 -8.58 4.82 -7.16
C ILE A 18 -7.89 3.80 -8.05
N VAL A 19 -7.07 4.30 -8.97
CA VAL A 19 -6.18 3.46 -9.76
C VAL A 19 -5.00 3.16 -8.84
N LEU A 20 -5.06 1.99 -8.21
CA LEU A 20 -3.96 1.51 -7.38
C LEU A 20 -2.72 1.30 -8.24
N ASP A 21 -1.59 1.75 -7.73
CA ASP A 21 -0.28 1.46 -8.29
C ASP A 21 -0.01 -0.06 -8.26
N PRO A 22 0.74 -0.61 -9.24
CA PRO A 22 1.10 -2.03 -9.23
C PRO A 22 1.76 -2.51 -7.93
N ASP A 23 2.56 -1.67 -7.26
CA ASP A 23 3.14 -2.02 -5.96
C ASP A 23 2.06 -2.09 -4.87
N GLU A 24 1.09 -1.17 -4.87
CA GLU A 24 -0.05 -1.19 -3.92
C GLU A 24 -0.92 -2.44 -4.11
N ILE A 25 -1.16 -2.84 -5.36
CA ILE A 25 -1.88 -4.07 -5.68
C ILE A 25 -1.10 -5.29 -5.18
N THR A 26 0.22 -5.30 -5.38
CA THR A 26 1.09 -6.41 -4.95
C THR A 26 1.04 -6.59 -3.44
N VAL A 27 1.23 -5.50 -2.68
CA VAL A 27 1.16 -5.51 -1.21
C VAL A 27 -0.24 -5.89 -0.73
N GLY A 28 -1.28 -5.30 -1.30
CA GLY A 28 -2.67 -5.58 -0.93
C GLY A 28 -3.06 -7.04 -1.12
N ASN A 29 -2.70 -7.64 -2.26
CA ASN A 29 -2.97 -9.04 -2.54
C ASN A 29 -2.21 -9.98 -1.60
N ALA A 30 -0.92 -9.70 -1.35
CA ALA A 30 -0.11 -10.49 -0.42
C ALA A 30 -0.69 -10.44 1.01
N TYR A 31 -1.13 -9.26 1.45
CA TYR A 31 -1.75 -9.09 2.77
C TYR A 31 -3.10 -9.81 2.88
N ALA A 32 -3.95 -9.69 1.85
CA ALA A 32 -5.25 -10.36 1.78
C ALA A 32 -5.10 -11.90 1.88
N ARG A 33 -4.01 -12.46 1.37
CA ARG A 33 -3.71 -13.89 1.49
C ARG A 33 -3.09 -14.27 2.84
N LEU A 34 -2.25 -13.41 3.41
CA LEU A 34 -1.56 -13.67 4.67
C LEU A 34 -2.53 -13.68 5.86
N LEU A 35 -3.48 -12.74 5.89
CA LEU A 35 -4.39 -12.55 7.02
C LEU A 35 -5.14 -13.84 7.44
N PRO A 36 -5.81 -14.58 6.53
CA PRO A 36 -6.48 -15.83 6.90
C PRO A 36 -5.53 -16.92 7.41
N ILE A 37 -4.28 -16.94 6.93
CA ILE A 37 -3.27 -17.91 7.38
C ILE A 37 -2.89 -17.60 8.84
N ILE A 38 -2.65 -16.33 9.16
CA ILE A 38 -2.33 -15.89 10.52
C ILE A 38 -3.49 -16.18 11.47
N ASP A 39 -4.71 -15.79 11.10
CA ASP A 39 -5.89 -16.03 11.94
C ASP A 39 -6.05 -17.53 12.24
N ARG A 40 -5.85 -18.38 11.24
CA ARG A 40 -5.94 -19.82 11.43
C ARG A 40 -4.76 -20.39 12.23
N LEU A 41 -3.55 -19.87 12.10
CA LEU A 41 -2.41 -20.26 12.96
C LEU A 41 -2.66 -19.91 14.43
N ILE A 42 -3.31 -18.77 14.70
CA ILE A 42 -3.65 -18.35 16.07
C ILE A 42 -4.66 -19.33 16.69
N ASN A 43 -5.67 -19.74 15.91
CA ASN A 43 -6.74 -20.61 16.39
C ASN A 43 -6.36 -22.12 16.36
N GLU A 44 -5.52 -22.54 15.42
CA GLU A 44 -5.15 -23.93 15.16
C GLU A 44 -3.62 -24.08 14.95
N PRO A 45 -2.79 -23.81 15.97
CA PRO A 45 -1.33 -23.66 15.82
C PRO A 45 -0.59 -24.94 15.40
N PHE A 46 -1.23 -26.10 15.48
CA PHE A 46 -0.65 -27.40 15.09
C PHE A 46 -1.29 -28.00 13.84
N ASP A 47 -2.09 -27.23 13.09
CA ASP A 47 -2.63 -27.68 11.81
C ASP A 47 -1.54 -27.69 10.73
N ARG A 48 -1.19 -28.91 10.28
CA ARG A 48 -0.17 -29.14 9.25
C ARG A 48 -0.46 -28.42 7.93
N ALA A 49 -1.73 -28.35 7.51
CA ALA A 49 -2.11 -27.69 6.27
C ALA A 49 -1.92 -26.18 6.35
N VAL A 50 -2.21 -25.58 7.51
CA VAL A 50 -1.97 -24.14 7.74
C VAL A 50 -0.47 -23.83 7.73
N HIS A 51 0.35 -24.66 8.38
CA HIS A 51 1.81 -24.54 8.29
C HIS A 51 2.34 -24.65 6.86
N ALA A 52 1.82 -25.59 6.07
CA ALA A 52 2.19 -25.71 4.67
C ALA A 52 1.78 -24.48 3.84
N ALA A 53 0.60 -23.91 4.10
CA ALA A 53 0.15 -22.67 3.47
C ALA A 53 1.04 -21.48 3.83
N MET A 54 1.45 -21.36 5.09
CA MET A 54 2.39 -20.33 5.54
C MET A 54 3.75 -20.46 4.86
N LEU A 55 4.31 -21.67 4.79
CA LEU A 55 5.57 -21.91 4.11
C LEU A 55 5.48 -21.60 2.60
N SER A 56 4.36 -21.97 1.97
CA SER A 56 4.12 -21.61 0.57
C SER A 56 4.10 -20.10 0.38
N TYR A 57 3.38 -19.36 1.23
CA TYR A 57 3.31 -17.90 1.18
C TYR A 57 4.69 -17.25 1.32
N LEU A 58 5.47 -17.70 2.31
CA LEU A 58 6.83 -17.20 2.54
C LEU A 58 7.76 -17.46 1.35
N GLY A 59 7.56 -18.57 0.63
CA GLY A 59 8.38 -18.93 -0.53
C GLY A 59 7.94 -18.33 -1.87
N SER A 60 6.75 -17.74 -1.97
CA SER A 60 6.22 -17.22 -3.25
C SER A 60 5.98 -15.72 -3.26
N GLU A 61 5.42 -15.16 -2.18
CA GLU A 61 4.78 -13.84 -2.22
C GLU A 61 5.34 -12.87 -1.19
N ALA A 62 5.90 -13.36 -0.08
CA ALA A 62 6.38 -12.51 1.01
C ALA A 62 7.49 -11.54 0.57
N GLU A 63 8.47 -12.03 -0.19
CA GLU A 63 9.60 -11.22 -0.67
C GLU A 63 9.14 -10.13 -1.65
N ALA A 64 8.36 -10.51 -2.67
CA ALA A 64 7.83 -9.55 -3.64
C ALA A 64 6.96 -8.46 -3.00
N ALA A 65 6.20 -8.80 -1.97
CA ALA A 65 5.40 -7.85 -1.20
C ALA A 65 6.28 -6.92 -0.35
N ALA A 66 7.33 -7.43 0.28
CA ALA A 66 8.27 -6.61 1.04
C ALA A 66 8.98 -5.60 0.12
N ASP A 67 9.50 -6.05 -1.03
CA ASP A 67 10.16 -5.18 -2.00
C ASP A 67 9.21 -4.10 -2.55
N ALA A 68 7.96 -4.47 -2.85
CA ALA A 68 6.93 -3.54 -3.30
C ALA A 68 6.62 -2.48 -2.22
N PHE A 69 6.52 -2.91 -0.97
CA PHE A 69 6.31 -2.01 0.16
C PHE A 69 7.48 -1.02 0.32
N GLU A 70 8.72 -1.49 0.25
CA GLU A 70 9.90 -0.62 0.33
C GLU A 70 9.95 0.42 -0.79
N ARG A 71 9.57 0.04 -2.02
CA ARG A 71 9.45 0.98 -3.14
C ARG A 71 8.37 2.03 -2.89
N LEU A 72 7.22 1.64 -2.34
CA LEU A 72 6.15 2.58 -1.98
C LEU A 72 6.61 3.58 -0.91
N VAL A 73 7.28 3.11 0.14
CA VAL A 73 7.83 3.97 1.21
C VAL A 73 8.82 4.96 0.62
N THR A 74 9.81 4.47 -0.14
CA THR A 74 10.85 5.32 -0.76
C THR A 74 10.25 6.39 -1.66
N ARG A 75 9.23 6.03 -2.45
CA ARG A 75 8.51 6.95 -3.34
C ARG A 75 7.73 7.99 -2.55
N GLY A 76 7.07 7.58 -1.48
CA GLY A 76 6.37 8.47 -0.55
C GLY A 76 7.31 9.47 0.10
N GLU A 77 8.43 9.00 0.65
CA GLU A 77 9.48 9.83 1.25
C GLU A 77 10.04 10.85 0.27
N THR A 78 10.37 10.42 -0.95
CA THR A 78 10.87 11.30 -2.01
C THR A 78 9.87 12.39 -2.36
N THR A 79 8.59 12.02 -2.47
CA THR A 79 7.51 12.96 -2.79
C THR A 79 7.32 14.00 -1.68
N LEU A 80 7.33 13.55 -0.41
CA LEU A 80 7.19 14.43 0.75
C LEU A 80 8.40 15.36 0.89
N ALA A 81 9.61 14.85 0.69
CA ALA A 81 10.83 15.64 0.71
C ALA A 81 10.81 16.73 -0.36
N GLY A 82 10.40 16.40 -1.59
CA GLY A 82 10.25 17.38 -2.67
C GLY A 82 9.26 18.49 -2.31
N ARG A 83 8.09 18.13 -1.76
CA ARG A 83 7.10 19.11 -1.30
C ARG A 83 7.61 19.99 -0.17
N ALA A 84 8.38 19.43 0.76
CA ALA A 84 8.99 20.20 1.85
C ALA A 84 9.95 21.26 1.29
N MET A 85 10.81 20.89 0.34
CA MET A 85 11.74 21.83 -0.32
C MET A 85 10.99 22.93 -1.09
N GLU A 86 9.88 22.60 -1.76
CA GLU A 86 9.06 23.59 -2.46
C GLU A 86 8.44 24.61 -1.49
N ILE A 87 7.99 24.15 -0.33
CA ILE A 87 7.44 25.00 0.74
C ILE A 87 8.53 25.90 1.30
N GLU A 88 9.69 25.35 1.66
CA GLU A 88 10.84 26.12 2.16
C GLU A 88 11.26 27.22 1.17
N ALA A 89 11.44 26.87 -0.11
CA ALA A 89 11.77 27.84 -1.14
C ALA A 89 10.67 28.91 -1.35
N GLY A 90 9.41 28.55 -1.12
CA GLY A 90 8.29 29.48 -1.12
C GLY A 90 8.36 30.48 0.03
N LEU A 91 8.67 30.01 1.24
CA LEU A 91 8.83 30.83 2.44
C LEU A 91 10.00 31.80 2.30
N ASP A 92 11.14 31.34 1.78
CA ASP A 92 12.32 32.19 1.54
C ASP A 92 12.03 33.32 0.55
N ARG A 93 11.28 33.03 -0.53
CA ARG A 93 10.85 34.06 -1.49
C ARG A 93 9.91 35.10 -0.87
N MET A 94 9.08 34.71 0.10
CA MET A 94 8.18 35.64 0.79
C MET A 94 8.91 36.50 1.85
N ALA A 95 10.04 36.01 2.37
CA ALA A 95 10.87 36.71 3.34
C ALA A 95 11.92 37.65 2.70
N ALA A 96 12.14 37.54 1.38
CA ALA A 96 13.03 38.43 0.64
C ALA A 96 12.39 39.83 0.48
N PRO A 97 13.09 40.92 0.85
CA PRO A 97 12.56 42.29 0.86
C PRO A 97 12.36 42.91 -0.53
#